data_AF-A2Q6D5-F1
#
_entry.id   AF-A2Q6D5-F1
#
_cell.length_a   1.000
_cell.length_b   1.000
_cell.length_c   1.000
_cell.angle_alpha   90.00
_cell.angle_beta   90.00
_cell.angle_gamma   90.00
#
_symmetry.space_group_name_H-M   'P 1'
#
loop_
_entity.id
_entity.type
_entity.pdbx_description
1 polymer ?
#
loop_
_entity_poly.entity_id
_entity_poly.type
_entity_poly.pdbx_seq_one_letter_code
_entity_poly.pdbx_strand_id
1 'polypeptide(L)'
;MRTIEIAKQRGYSRLWIETDSKLAVLAFKSSNLIPWKIRNRWDNCMEYISNIAFLITHIYREGNVCADKFANIGLSLNSLVIYDTLPVEVRADYVQNRL
;
A
#
# COMPACT_ATOMS: atom_id res chain seq x y z
N MET A 1 5.73 -1.20 -0.26
CA MET A 1 6.16 -2.37 -1.06
C MET A 1 5.26 -3.59 -0.90
N ARG A 2 4.82 -3.94 0.33
CA ARG A 2 3.97 -5.12 0.58
C ARG A 2 2.73 -5.21 -0.33
N THR A 3 2.05 -4.09 -0.57
CA THR A 3 0.91 -3.99 -1.50
C THR A 3 1.24 -4.52 -2.89
N ILE A 4 2.44 -4.21 -3.42
CA ILE A 4 2.90 -4.64 -4.75
C ILE A 4 3.22 -6.14 -4.73
N GLU A 5 3.87 -6.63 -3.67
CA GLU A 5 4.17 -8.06 -3.50
C GLU A 5 2.88 -8.91 -3.51
N ILE A 6 1.84 -8.47 -2.79
CA ILE A 6 0.54 -9.14 -2.75
C ILE A 6 -0.16 -9.06 -4.11
N ALA A 7 -0.12 -7.90 -4.78
CA ALA A 7 -0.68 -7.75 -6.13
C ALA A 7 -0.03 -8.72 -7.13
N LYS A 8 1.30 -8.88 -7.07
CA LYS A 8 2.05 -9.86 -7.87
C LYS A 8 1.62 -11.29 -7.57
N GLN A 9 1.51 -11.66 -6.29
CA GLN A 9 1.05 -12.99 -5.88
C GLN A 9 -0.38 -13.29 -6.35
N ARG A 10 -1.25 -12.28 -6.40
CA ARG A 10 -2.63 -12.40 -6.88
C ARG A 10 -2.78 -12.24 -8.41
N GLY A 11 -1.69 -11.99 -9.13
CA GLY A 11 -1.72 -11.83 -10.60
C GLY A 11 -2.45 -10.59 -11.10
N TYR A 12 -2.48 -9.50 -10.31
CA TYR A 12 -3.19 -8.28 -10.69
C TYR A 12 -2.47 -7.49 -11.78
N SER A 13 -3.08 -7.34 -12.96
CA SER A 13 -2.54 -6.57 -14.10
C SER A 13 -2.82 -5.06 -14.05
N ARG A 14 -3.60 -4.61 -13.07
CA ARG A 14 -3.92 -3.19 -12.84
C ARG A 14 -3.87 -2.91 -11.35
N LEU A 15 -3.11 -1.89 -10.95
CA LEU A 15 -2.89 -1.53 -9.56
C LEU A 15 -2.94 -0.01 -9.39
N TRP A 16 -3.87 0.44 -8.55
CA TRP A 16 -3.91 1.82 -8.07
C TRP A 16 -3.64 1.83 -6.57
N ILE A 17 -2.61 2.58 -6.15
CA ILE A 17 -2.25 2.76 -4.75
C ILE A 17 -2.56 4.19 -4.34
N GLU A 18 -3.34 4.34 -3.28
CA GLU A 18 -3.58 5.61 -2.59
C GLU A 18 -2.78 5.62 -1.29
N THR A 19 -2.14 6.74 -0.94
CA THR A 19 -1.37 6.87 0.30
C THR A 19 -1.33 8.32 0.77
N ASP A 20 -1.32 8.54 2.09
CA ASP A 20 -1.09 9.84 2.71
C ASP A 20 0.41 10.23 2.77
N SER A 21 1.30 9.33 2.37
CA SER A 21 2.74 9.55 2.41
C SER A 21 3.24 10.21 1.13
N LYS A 22 3.46 11.53 1.18
CA LYS A 22 4.16 12.26 0.09
C LYS A 22 5.52 11.65 -0.24
N LEU A 23 6.25 11.17 0.78
CA LEU A 23 7.54 10.53 0.59
C LEU A 23 7.39 9.23 -0.21
N ALA A 24 6.37 8.42 0.06
CA ALA A 24 6.11 7.22 -0.72
C ALA A 24 5.83 7.56 -2.19
N VAL A 25 5.01 8.57 -2.47
CA VAL A 25 4.75 9.02 -3.86
C VAL A 25 6.02 9.52 -4.55
N LEU A 26 6.85 10.30 -3.85
CA LEU A 26 8.12 10.81 -4.38
C LEU A 26 9.14 9.70 -4.64
N ALA A 27 9.16 8.65 -3.82
CA ALA A 27 10.04 7.50 -3.99
C ALA A 27 9.82 6.79 -5.34
N PHE A 28 8.59 6.77 -5.88
CA PHE A 28 8.31 6.25 -7.23
C PHE A 28 8.77 7.18 -8.35
N LYS A 29 9.03 8.46 -8.06
CA LYS A 29 9.57 9.43 -9.04
C LYS A 29 11.10 9.48 -9.03
N SER A 30 11.72 9.19 -7.89
CA SER A 30 13.18 9.24 -7.72
C SER A 30 13.69 8.07 -6.91
N SER A 31 14.39 7.17 -7.60
CA SER A 31 15.05 5.99 -7.04
C SER A 31 16.11 6.33 -5.98
N ASN A 32 16.66 7.55 -6.00
CA ASN A 32 17.71 7.97 -5.08
C ASN A 32 17.21 8.13 -3.63
N LEU A 33 15.90 8.22 -3.43
CA LEU A 33 15.28 8.30 -2.11
C LEU A 33 15.18 6.93 -1.41
N ILE A 34 15.50 5.83 -2.11
CA ILE A 34 15.36 4.47 -1.59
C ILE A 34 16.62 4.08 -0.80
N PRO A 35 16.50 3.77 0.50
CA PRO A 35 17.62 3.28 1.28
C PRO A 35 18.17 1.96 0.72
N TRP A 36 19.50 1.82 0.72
CA TRP A 36 20.20 0.64 0.22
C TRP A 36 19.67 -0.67 0.84
N LYS A 37 19.32 -0.65 2.14
CA LYS A 37 18.83 -1.82 2.89
C LYS A 37 17.58 -2.45 2.29
N ILE A 38 16.76 -1.66 1.60
CA ILE A 38 15.49 -2.11 1.02
C ILE A 38 15.52 -2.12 -0.52
N ARG A 39 16.68 -1.79 -1.12
CA ARG A 39 16.82 -1.54 -2.55
C ARG A 39 16.46 -2.77 -3.39
N ASN A 40 16.92 -3.95 -3.02
CA ASN A 40 16.60 -5.18 -3.75
C ASN A 40 15.09 -5.46 -3.77
N ARG A 41 14.40 -5.28 -2.64
CA ARG A 41 12.93 -5.46 -2.58
C ARG A 41 12.21 -4.40 -3.41
N TRP A 42 12.73 -3.17 -3.43
CA TRP A 42 12.22 -2.09 -4.26
C TRP A 42 12.36 -2.41 -5.74
N ASP A 43 13.54 -2.79 -6.20
CA ASP A 43 13.80 -3.08 -7.61
C ASP A 43 12.94 -4.26 -8.11
N ASN A 44 12.74 -5.31 -7.30
CA ASN A 44 11.79 -6.40 -7.62
C ASN A 44 10.34 -5.91 -7.76
N CYS A 45 9.94 -4.92 -6.96
CA CYS A 45 8.62 -4.30 -7.08
C CYS A 45 8.53 -3.44 -8.35
N MET A 46 9.58 -2.69 -8.66
CA MET A 46 9.66 -1.84 -9.86
C MET A 46 9.57 -2.67 -11.14
N GLU A 47 10.26 -3.82 -11.20
CA GLU A 47 10.18 -4.77 -12.30
C GLU A 47 8.75 -5.29 -12.50
N TYR A 48 8.03 -5.58 -11.42
CA TYR A 48 6.65 -6.02 -11.55
C TYR A 48 5.73 -4.89 -12.04
N ILE A 49 5.80 -3.70 -11.43
CA ILE A 49 4.88 -2.60 -11.78
C ILE A 49 5.14 -2.02 -13.16
N SER A 50 6.35 -2.17 -13.72
CA SER A 50 6.64 -1.76 -15.11
C SER A 50 5.91 -2.63 -16.15
N ASN A 51 5.43 -3.81 -15.76
CA ASN A 51 4.73 -4.76 -16.61
C ASN A 51 3.20 -4.72 -16.43
N ILE A 52 2.66 -3.80 -15.62
CA ILE A 52 1.23 -3.69 -15.36
C ILE A 52 0.77 -2.23 -15.44
N ALA A 53 -0.55 -2.00 -15.53
CA ALA A 53 -1.09 -0.65 -15.41
C ALA A 53 -0.99 -0.20 -13.95
N PHE A 54 -0.09 0.73 -13.66
CA PHE A 54 0.20 1.20 -12.31
C PHE A 54 -0.07 2.69 -12.15
N LEU A 55 -0.77 3.05 -11.06
CA LEU A 55 -0.95 4.43 -10.62
C LEU A 55 -0.69 4.53 -9.12
N ILE A 56 -0.01 5.59 -8.71
CA ILE A 56 0.08 5.97 -7.30
C ILE A 56 -0.35 7.43 -7.13
N THR A 57 -1.23 7.68 -6.16
CA THR A 57 -1.73 9.02 -5.84
C THR A 57 -1.56 9.31 -4.36
N HIS A 58 -1.31 10.59 -4.08
CA HIS A 58 -1.34 11.10 -2.71
C HIS A 58 -2.79 11.44 -2.34
N ILE A 59 -3.23 11.02 -1.17
CA ILE A 59 -4.51 11.41 -0.56
C ILE A 59 -4.28 12.15 0.75
N TYR A 60 -5.29 12.87 1.22
CA TYR A 60 -5.22 13.49 2.55
C TYR A 60 -5.32 12.43 3.65
N ARG A 61 -4.79 12.75 4.83
CA ARG A 61 -4.72 11.82 5.96
C ARG A 61 -6.12 11.39 6.42
N GLU A 62 -7.08 12.31 6.33
CA GLU A 62 -8.49 12.11 6.61
C GLU A 62 -9.15 11.06 5.70
N GLY A 63 -8.61 10.85 4.49
CA GLY A 63 -9.04 9.79 3.58
C GLY A 63 -8.27 8.48 3.75
N ASN A 64 -7.22 8.46 4.57
CA ASN A 64 -6.34 7.29 4.76
C ASN A 64 -6.65 6.52 6.07
N VAL A 65 -7.74 6.86 6.77
CA VAL A 65 -8.06 6.35 8.11
C VAL A 65 -8.15 4.82 8.16
N CYS A 66 -8.72 4.19 7.13
CA CYS A 66 -8.76 2.72 7.03
C CYS A 66 -7.36 2.10 7.06
N ALA A 67 -6.42 2.65 6.29
CA ALA A 67 -5.07 2.14 6.21
C ALA A 67 -4.33 2.33 7.55
N ASP A 68 -4.53 3.47 8.21
CA ASP A 68 -4.00 3.74 9.56
C ASP A 68 -4.56 2.74 10.58
N LYS A 69 -5.85 2.43 10.50
CA LYS A 69 -6.50 1.43 11.37
C LYS A 69 -5.90 0.04 11.17
N PHE A 70 -5.71 -0.38 9.92
CA PHE A 70 -5.04 -1.64 9.60
C PHE A 70 -3.59 -1.68 10.06
N ALA A 71 -2.85 -0.57 9.96
CA ALA A 71 -1.49 -0.48 10.48
C ALA A 71 -1.46 -0.68 12.00
N ASN A 72 -2.40 -0.06 12.73
CA ASN A 72 -2.54 -0.22 14.18
C ASN A 72 -2.92 -1.65 14.59
N ILE A 73 -3.85 -2.30 13.88
CA ILE A 73 -4.18 -3.72 14.09
C ILE A 73 -2.93 -4.59 13.82
N GLY A 74 -2.17 -4.27 12.77
CA GLY A 74 -0.94 -4.98 12.43
C GLY A 74 0.11 -4.99 13.54
N LEU A 75 0.14 -3.99 14.42
CA LEU A 75 1.08 -3.92 15.54
C LEU A 75 0.85 -5.02 16.59
N SER A 76 -0.37 -5.56 16.71
CA SER A 76 -0.70 -6.63 17.65
C SER A 76 -0.60 -8.03 17.04
N LEU A 77 -0.28 -8.13 15.75
CA LEU A 77 -0.22 -9.41 15.03
C LEU A 77 1.23 -9.89 14.88
N ASN A 78 1.45 -11.18 15.13
CA ASN A 78 2.76 -11.81 14.97
C ASN A 78 3.06 -12.27 13.53
N SER A 79 2.07 -12.16 12.63
CA SER A 79 2.18 -12.63 11.25
C SER A 79 1.33 -11.78 10.31
N LEU A 80 1.59 -11.89 9.01
CA LEU A 80 0.75 -11.25 8.01
C LEU A 80 -0.64 -11.89 8.03
N VAL A 81 -1.66 -11.06 8.23
CA VAL A 81 -3.07 -11.43 8.03
C VAL A 81 -3.57 -10.73 6.77
N ILE A 82 -4.27 -11.49 5.92
CA ILE A 82 -4.98 -10.96 4.75
C ILE A 82 -6.47 -11.10 5.03
N TYR A 83 -7.19 -9.99 4.97
CA TYR A 83 -8.64 -9.97 5.12
C TYR A 83 -9.29 -10.03 3.74
N ASP A 84 -9.97 -11.12 3.43
CA ASP A 84 -10.77 -11.23 2.18
C ASP A 84 -12.16 -10.59 2.33
N THR A 85 -12.57 -10.30 3.56
CA THR A 85 -13.80 -9.57 3.90
C THR A 85 -13.48 -8.40 4.84
N LEU A 86 -14.24 -7.30 4.75
CA LEU A 86 -14.03 -6.12 5.59
C LEU A 86 -14.20 -6.46 7.08
N PRO A 87 -13.13 -6.37 7.91
CA PRO A 87 -13.22 -6.61 9.34
C PRO A 87 -14.11 -5.56 10.03
N VAL A 88 -14.79 -5.98 11.10
CA VAL A 88 -15.78 -5.15 11.82
C VAL A 88 -15.11 -3.90 12.40
N GLU A 89 -13.87 -4.04 12.84
CA GLU A 89 -13.03 -3.03 13.47
C GLU A 89 -12.72 -1.84 12.55
N VAL A 90 -12.77 -2.05 11.22
CA VAL A 90 -12.46 -1.01 10.20
C VAL A 90 -13.73 -0.53 9.49
N ARG A 91 -14.89 -1.13 9.80
CA ARG A 91 -16.15 -0.84 9.07
C ARG A 91 -16.58 0.62 9.19
N ALA A 92 -16.44 1.22 10.37
CA ALA A 92 -16.81 2.62 10.58
C ALA A 92 -15.93 3.56 9.74
N ASP A 93 -14.61 3.36 9.79
CA ASP A 93 -13.62 4.12 9.03
C ASP A 93 -13.85 3.99 7.51
N TYR A 94 -14.26 2.78 7.06
CA TYR A 94 -14.58 2.51 5.67
C TYR A 94 -15.80 3.28 5.17
N VAL A 95 -16.84 3.38 5.99
CA VAL A 95 -18.04 4.16 5.66
C VAL A 95 -17.71 5.64 5.62
N GLN A 96 -16.90 6.14 6.57
CA GLN A 96 -16.46 7.53 6.58
C GLN A 96 -15.66 7.90 5.32
N ASN A 97 -14.73 7.04 4.88
CA ASN A 97 -13.92 7.29 3.68
C ASN A 97 -14.70 7.30 2.35
N ARG A 98 -15.96 6.84 2.35
CA ARG A 98 -16.83 6.79 1.16
C ARG A 98 -17.75 8.01 1.02
N LEU A 99 -17.90 8.80 2.08
CA LEU A 99 -18.72 10.01 2.13
C LEU A 99 -17.90 11.23 1.71
#